data_AF-A0A1C5V733-F1
#
_entry.id   AF-A0A1C5V733-F1
#
_cell.length_a   1.000
_cell.length_b   1.000
_cell.length_c   1.000
_cell.angle_alpha   90.00
_cell.angle_beta   90.00
_cell.angle_gamma   90.00
#
_symmetry.space_group_name_H-M   'P 1'
#
loop_
_entity.id
_entity.type
_entity.pdbx_description
1 polymer ?
#
loop_
_entity_poly.entity_id
_entity_poly.type
_entity_poly.pdbx_seq_one_letter_code
_entity_poly.pdbx_strand_id
1 'polypeptide(L)'
;MKPGRIAGKGGMRQKTAENSTGKRNNVENFIEIVVFAVLVGIASAVTLWLFYRQCVESMLGTGLYHSDMKAYILEMQGLDSGYSFPYPILFKLAAVIHLVTGSLPTGTELAMALAAMLLNSAAMIALKIMLDRHVGAELRKAMPGKAWLPGVLTGTVAVSLFFVSMVYPPTGIYLPGIKYKYLGVFTANPFHNATYMAARPFAILAFFKYAELMPLYEQDNAHKEYGRDYILFSVYLLLATMAKPSFTIVLVGAAGILMLWRMFHSKFRNFMPTIWLGVCFLPTFADLLYQFRGVFVPQEGQEGGIGFTLGHVWLQYCGNLPLAIGLAVGFPILVLLLNYKELCRDSIYRFSWQIYGMSFLMAFCLYEKGFREMDFNFSWGYMYGIFFAFVGALLVLLRATGKADTKKKKGLAAIQWLAYLWHLVCGLYYFWGFLQGAMYY
;
A
#
# COMPACT_ATOMS: atom_id res chain seq x y z
N MET A 1 -57.75 47.65 -24.94
CA MET A 1 -56.52 47.93 -24.15
C MET A 1 -55.99 46.61 -23.59
N LYS A 2 -54.79 46.18 -23.98
CA LYS A 2 -54.09 45.02 -23.38
C LYS A 2 -53.11 45.54 -22.32
N PRO A 3 -52.99 44.91 -21.13
CA PRO A 3 -51.98 45.31 -20.15
C PRO A 3 -50.60 44.72 -20.51
N GLY A 4 -49.57 45.55 -20.35
CA GLY A 4 -48.18 45.26 -20.71
C GLY A 4 -47.47 44.28 -19.78
N ARG A 5 -46.59 43.47 -20.38
CA ARG A 5 -45.61 42.58 -19.73
C ARG A 5 -44.53 43.41 -19.02
N ILE A 6 -44.34 43.17 -17.73
CA ILE A 6 -43.10 43.50 -17.03
C ILE A 6 -42.15 42.31 -17.22
N ALA A 7 -41.10 42.51 -18.02
CA ALA A 7 -40.00 41.58 -18.18
C ALA A 7 -38.69 42.24 -17.75
N GLY A 8 -37.84 41.48 -17.05
CA GLY A 8 -36.40 41.73 -17.03
C GLY A 8 -35.86 42.31 -15.72
N LYS A 9 -35.35 41.42 -14.85
CA LYS A 9 -34.17 41.66 -13.98
C LYS A 9 -33.69 40.40 -13.22
N GLY A 10 -34.50 39.33 -13.14
CA GLY A 10 -34.13 38.08 -12.45
C GLY A 10 -33.14 37.17 -13.19
N GLY A 11 -33.29 37.00 -14.51
CA GLY A 11 -32.53 36.00 -15.27
C GLY A 11 -31.05 36.31 -15.51
N MET A 12 -30.65 37.60 -15.45
CA MET A 12 -29.26 37.99 -15.68
C MET A 12 -28.40 37.68 -14.44
N ARG A 13 -28.88 38.00 -13.24
CA ARG A 13 -28.20 37.77 -11.95
C ARG A 13 -28.00 36.27 -11.65
N GLN A 14 -28.97 35.45 -12.04
CA GLN A 14 -28.92 33.99 -11.84
C GLN A 14 -27.91 33.32 -12.79
N LYS A 15 -27.87 33.72 -14.07
CA LYS A 15 -26.85 33.26 -15.03
C LYS A 15 -25.43 33.73 -14.68
N THR A 16 -25.26 34.92 -14.11
CA THR A 16 -23.92 35.37 -13.66
C THR A 16 -23.45 34.59 -12.43
N ALA A 17 -24.36 34.29 -11.50
CA ALA A 17 -24.07 33.49 -10.32
C ALA A 17 -23.69 32.04 -10.70
N GLU A 18 -24.45 31.38 -11.57
CA GLU A 18 -24.17 30.02 -12.06
C GLU A 18 -22.86 29.92 -12.88
N ASN A 19 -22.59 30.91 -13.75
CA ASN A 19 -21.30 30.95 -14.45
C ASN A 19 -20.13 31.23 -13.51
N SER A 20 -20.33 32.03 -12.45
CA SER A 20 -19.28 32.30 -11.46
C SER A 20 -18.99 31.11 -10.55
N THR A 21 -20.00 30.34 -10.15
CA THR A 21 -19.85 29.11 -9.36
C THR A 21 -19.26 27.98 -10.20
N GLY A 22 -19.67 27.83 -11.47
CA GLY A 22 -19.07 26.86 -12.40
C GLY A 22 -17.59 27.15 -12.69
N LYS A 23 -17.22 28.42 -12.91
CA LYS A 23 -15.82 28.83 -13.16
C LYS A 23 -14.96 28.70 -11.90
N ARG A 24 -15.51 29.00 -10.72
CA ARG A 24 -14.84 28.83 -9.42
C ARG A 24 -14.59 27.36 -9.09
N ASN A 25 -15.57 26.49 -9.33
CA ASN A 25 -15.42 25.05 -9.16
C ASN A 25 -14.32 24.47 -10.08
N ASN A 26 -14.19 24.96 -11.32
CA ASN A 26 -13.13 24.53 -12.22
C ASN A 26 -11.73 24.96 -11.76
N VAL A 27 -11.58 26.18 -11.21
CA VAL A 27 -10.30 26.65 -10.64
C VAL A 27 -9.96 25.89 -9.36
N GLU A 28 -10.92 25.66 -8.47
CA GLU A 28 -10.69 24.92 -7.22
C GLU A 28 -10.33 23.44 -7.49
N ASN A 29 -10.93 22.81 -8.51
CA ASN A 29 -10.56 21.48 -8.98
C ASN A 29 -9.17 21.47 -9.67
N PHE A 30 -8.78 22.55 -10.33
CA PHE A 30 -7.45 22.66 -10.93
C PHE A 30 -6.34 22.72 -9.87
N ILE A 31 -6.58 23.41 -8.74
CA ILE A 31 -5.62 23.50 -7.63
C ILE A 31 -5.31 22.12 -7.06
N GLU A 32 -6.32 21.30 -6.77
CA GLU A 32 -6.08 19.95 -6.20
C GLU A 32 -5.28 19.06 -7.16
N ILE A 33 -5.55 19.14 -8.48
CA ILE A 33 -4.84 18.37 -9.50
C ILE A 33 -3.38 18.83 -9.58
N VAL A 34 -3.13 20.14 -9.64
CA VAL A 34 -1.77 20.68 -9.73
C VAL A 34 -0.96 20.36 -8.48
N VAL A 35 -1.53 20.55 -7.29
CA VAL A 35 -0.83 20.24 -6.04
C VAL A 35 -0.50 18.76 -5.97
N PHE A 36 -1.45 17.88 -6.30
CA PHE A 36 -1.18 16.44 -6.30
C PHE A 36 -0.13 16.04 -7.35
N ALA A 37 -0.20 16.60 -8.56
CA ALA A 37 0.79 16.35 -9.61
C ALA A 37 2.19 16.81 -9.20
N VAL A 38 2.33 17.96 -8.54
CA VAL A 38 3.60 18.45 -8.00
C VAL A 38 4.12 17.52 -6.91
N LEU A 39 3.27 17.09 -5.97
CA LEU A 39 3.67 16.17 -4.90
C LEU A 39 4.16 14.83 -5.44
N VAL A 40 3.42 14.24 -6.40
CA VAL A 40 3.85 13.01 -7.08
C VAL A 40 5.14 13.26 -7.85
N GLY A 41 5.26 14.35 -8.61
CA GLY A 41 6.46 14.69 -9.37
C GLY A 41 7.71 14.81 -8.49
N ILE A 42 7.61 15.48 -7.34
CA ILE A 42 8.71 15.56 -6.36
C ILE A 42 9.04 14.17 -5.82
N ALA A 43 8.04 13.39 -5.38
CA ALA A 43 8.24 12.05 -4.86
C ALA A 43 8.88 11.11 -5.89
N SER A 44 8.43 11.17 -7.15
CA SER A 44 9.00 10.44 -8.28
C SER A 44 10.45 10.84 -8.55
N ALA A 45 10.78 12.14 -8.52
CA ALA A 45 12.14 12.62 -8.74
C ALA A 45 13.11 12.12 -7.65
N VAL A 46 12.75 12.25 -6.37
CA VAL A 46 13.62 11.80 -5.27
C VAL A 46 13.75 10.28 -5.20
N THR A 47 12.68 9.53 -5.53
CA THR A 47 12.75 8.06 -5.56
C THR A 47 13.51 7.56 -6.79
N LEU A 48 13.38 8.21 -7.96
CA LEU A 48 14.21 7.91 -9.13
C LEU A 48 15.68 8.09 -8.81
N TRP A 49 16.03 9.20 -8.15
CA TRP A 49 17.42 9.46 -7.75
C TRP A 49 17.93 8.33 -6.84
N LEU A 50 17.16 7.95 -5.82
CA LEU A 50 17.54 6.85 -4.92
C LEU A 50 17.70 5.53 -5.66
N PHE A 51 16.71 5.13 -6.46
CA PHE A 51 16.72 3.85 -7.17
C PHE A 51 17.85 3.79 -8.19
N TYR A 52 18.15 4.89 -8.87
CA TYR A 52 19.26 4.95 -9.80
C TYR A 52 20.60 4.79 -9.07
N ARG A 53 20.80 5.47 -7.93
CA ARG A 53 21.99 5.27 -7.08
C ARG A 53 22.10 3.82 -6.61
N GLN A 54 21.01 3.23 -6.12
CA GLN A 54 20.97 1.83 -5.73
C GLN A 54 21.34 0.89 -6.88
N CYS A 55 20.83 1.12 -8.09
CA CYS A 55 21.16 0.32 -9.27
C CYS A 55 22.65 0.42 -9.62
N VAL A 56 23.18 1.63 -9.76
CA VAL A 56 24.59 1.85 -10.13
C VAL A 56 25.55 1.32 -9.07
N GLU A 57 25.34 1.66 -7.80
CA GLU A 57 26.26 1.33 -6.71
C GLU A 57 26.26 -0.17 -6.41
N SER A 58 25.11 -0.84 -6.54
CA SER A 58 25.01 -2.29 -6.38
C SER A 58 25.72 -3.05 -7.51
N MET A 59 25.68 -2.54 -8.75
CA MET A 59 26.43 -3.12 -9.88
C MET A 59 27.94 -2.90 -9.76
N LEU A 60 28.36 -1.72 -9.27
CA LEU A 60 29.77 -1.41 -9.02
C LEU A 60 30.33 -2.15 -7.79
N GLY A 61 29.48 -2.62 -6.89
CA GLY A 61 29.91 -3.34 -5.68
C GLY A 61 30.57 -2.43 -4.64
N THR A 62 30.17 -1.17 -4.55
CA THR A 62 30.82 -0.17 -3.66
C THR A 62 30.52 -0.36 -2.18
N GLY A 63 29.51 -1.17 -1.83
CA GLY A 63 29.03 -1.32 -0.46
C GLY A 63 28.18 -0.13 0.03
N LEU A 64 27.80 0.78 -0.86
CA LEU A 64 26.84 1.86 -0.58
C LEU A 64 25.47 1.53 -1.19
N TYR A 65 24.41 2.16 -0.67
CA TYR A 65 23.05 2.02 -1.21
C TYR A 65 22.56 0.56 -1.30
N HIS A 66 22.77 -0.20 -0.22
CA HIS A 66 22.41 -1.61 -0.17
C HIS A 66 20.94 -1.86 -0.54
N SER A 67 20.75 -2.74 -1.52
CA SER A 67 19.45 -3.08 -2.09
C SER A 67 19.52 -4.35 -2.93
N ASP A 68 18.35 -4.87 -3.29
CA ASP A 68 18.20 -6.03 -4.15
C ASP A 68 18.46 -5.70 -5.65
N MET A 69 18.80 -4.45 -6.00
CA MET A 69 18.81 -3.97 -7.38
C MET A 69 19.76 -4.74 -8.30
N LYS A 70 20.94 -5.17 -7.80
CA LYS A 70 21.86 -5.99 -8.59
C LYS A 70 21.18 -7.27 -9.09
N ALA A 71 20.54 -8.01 -8.20
CA ALA A 71 19.83 -9.23 -8.56
C ALA A 71 18.71 -8.94 -9.57
N TYR A 72 18.02 -7.81 -9.39
CA TYR A 72 16.94 -7.41 -10.29
C TYR A 72 17.42 -7.03 -11.70
N ILE A 73 18.56 -6.34 -11.81
CA ILE A 73 19.16 -5.98 -13.10
C ILE A 73 19.59 -7.23 -13.85
N LEU A 74 20.25 -8.17 -13.16
CA LEU A 74 20.67 -9.45 -13.75
C LEU A 74 19.46 -10.24 -14.25
N GLU A 75 18.39 -10.34 -13.45
CA GLU A 75 17.14 -11.00 -13.85
C GLU A 75 16.50 -10.34 -15.08
N MET A 76 16.43 -9.00 -15.12
CA MET A 76 15.93 -8.27 -16.29
C MET A 76 16.70 -8.62 -17.56
N GLN A 77 18.01 -8.85 -17.45
CA GLN A 77 18.88 -9.23 -18.57
C GLN A 77 18.84 -10.73 -18.90
N GLY A 78 18.14 -11.55 -18.11
CA GLY A 78 18.17 -13.02 -18.22
C GLY A 78 19.50 -13.64 -17.77
N LEU A 79 20.26 -12.94 -16.93
CA LEU A 79 21.50 -13.42 -16.32
C LEU A 79 21.22 -14.06 -14.96
N ASP A 80 22.03 -15.03 -14.58
CA ASP A 80 21.91 -15.68 -13.27
C ASP A 80 22.27 -14.70 -12.15
N SER A 81 21.34 -14.53 -11.21
CA SER A 81 21.49 -13.70 -10.03
C SER A 81 21.69 -14.51 -8.74
N GLY A 82 21.60 -15.84 -8.82
CA GLY A 82 21.50 -16.73 -7.66
C GLY A 82 20.10 -16.80 -7.06
N TYR A 83 19.13 -16.03 -7.59
CA TYR A 83 17.74 -16.01 -7.17
C TYR A 83 16.80 -16.26 -8.35
N SER A 84 15.66 -16.89 -8.08
CA SER A 84 14.56 -17.01 -9.04
C SER A 84 13.46 -16.00 -8.71
N PHE A 85 13.11 -15.16 -9.67
CA PHE A 85 12.05 -14.16 -9.56
C PHE A 85 10.87 -14.49 -10.49
N PRO A 86 10.00 -15.46 -10.17
CA PRO A 86 8.96 -15.93 -11.08
C PRO A 86 7.78 -14.93 -11.23
N TYR A 87 7.95 -13.68 -10.81
CA TYR A 87 6.95 -12.61 -10.86
C TYR A 87 7.43 -11.50 -11.83
N PRO A 88 6.89 -11.46 -13.07
CA PRO A 88 7.56 -10.81 -14.19
C PRO A 88 7.39 -9.29 -14.30
N ILE A 89 6.43 -8.66 -13.60
CA ILE A 89 5.96 -7.31 -13.97
C ILE A 89 7.07 -6.25 -13.96
N LEU A 90 7.86 -6.18 -12.88
CA LEU A 90 8.95 -5.20 -12.78
C LEU A 90 10.01 -5.45 -13.86
N PHE A 91 10.45 -6.70 -14.01
CA PHE A 91 11.52 -7.09 -14.91
C PHE A 91 11.15 -6.89 -16.37
N LYS A 92 9.93 -7.25 -16.77
CA LYS A 92 9.44 -7.06 -18.15
C LYS A 92 9.24 -5.58 -18.47
N LEU A 93 8.74 -4.79 -17.52
CA LEU A 93 8.65 -3.34 -17.70
C LEU A 93 10.05 -2.72 -17.86
N ALA A 94 10.99 -3.09 -17.00
CA ALA A 94 12.38 -2.63 -17.08
C ALA A 94 13.02 -3.05 -18.41
N ALA A 95 12.82 -4.28 -18.87
CA ALA A 95 13.33 -4.76 -20.15
C ALA A 95 12.76 -3.96 -21.35
N VAL A 96 11.47 -3.60 -21.33
CA VAL A 96 10.87 -2.74 -22.35
C VAL A 96 11.50 -1.34 -22.34
N ILE A 97 11.71 -0.75 -21.16
CA ILE A 97 12.41 0.54 -21.02
C ILE A 97 13.88 0.42 -21.47
N HIS A 98 14.49 -0.74 -21.27
CA HIS A 98 15.85 -1.02 -21.70
C HIS A 98 16.01 -0.98 -23.22
N LEU A 99 14.96 -1.30 -23.99
CA LEU A 99 14.99 -1.19 -25.47
C LEU A 99 15.33 0.23 -25.96
N VAL A 100 15.00 1.27 -25.17
CA VAL A 100 15.27 2.67 -25.52
C VAL A 100 16.43 3.29 -24.75
N THR A 101 16.78 2.73 -23.59
CA THR A 101 17.87 3.25 -22.74
C THR A 101 19.18 2.49 -22.93
N GLY A 102 19.19 1.33 -23.59
CA GLY A 102 20.36 0.45 -23.67
C GLY A 102 21.57 1.02 -24.41
N SER A 103 21.39 2.06 -25.23
CA SER A 103 22.50 2.78 -25.87
C SER A 103 23.18 3.79 -24.94
N LEU A 104 22.59 4.11 -23.78
CA LEU A 104 23.13 5.05 -22.82
C LEU A 104 24.17 4.36 -21.90
N PRO A 105 25.20 5.08 -21.46
CA PRO A 105 26.01 4.64 -20.33
C PRO A 105 25.10 4.40 -19.11
N THR A 106 25.22 3.25 -18.45
CA THR A 106 24.33 2.79 -17.35
C THR A 106 22.85 2.62 -17.75
N GLY A 107 22.57 2.33 -19.02
CA GLY A 107 21.22 2.16 -19.55
C GLY A 107 20.41 1.04 -18.86
N THR A 108 21.07 -0.02 -18.41
CA THR A 108 20.47 -1.11 -17.63
C THR A 108 19.96 -0.66 -16.26
N GLU A 109 20.79 0.10 -15.54
CA GLU A 109 20.51 0.65 -14.23
C GLU A 109 19.40 1.70 -14.31
N LEU A 110 19.46 2.56 -15.32
CA LEU A 110 18.42 3.56 -15.59
C LEU A 110 17.07 2.90 -15.89
N ALA A 111 17.05 1.83 -16.70
CA ALA A 111 15.82 1.13 -17.04
C ALA A 111 15.13 0.54 -15.80
N MET A 112 15.89 -0.14 -14.94
CA MET A 112 15.37 -0.71 -13.69
C MET A 112 14.88 0.39 -12.73
N ALA A 113 15.66 1.46 -12.57
CA ALA A 113 15.29 2.58 -11.71
C ALA A 113 13.99 3.28 -12.18
N LEU A 114 13.84 3.48 -13.49
CA LEU A 114 12.62 4.04 -14.09
C LEU A 114 11.42 3.13 -13.88
N ALA A 115 11.55 1.82 -14.12
CA ALA A 115 10.47 0.86 -13.91
C ALA A 115 9.98 0.86 -12.45
N ALA A 116 10.92 0.82 -11.49
CA ALA A 116 10.63 0.89 -10.06
C ALA A 116 9.94 2.21 -9.68
N MET A 117 10.45 3.35 -10.18
CA MET A 117 9.84 4.66 -9.93
C MET A 117 8.44 4.78 -10.51
N LEU A 118 8.21 4.32 -11.74
CA LEU A 118 6.90 4.40 -12.40
C LEU A 118 5.84 3.60 -11.63
N LEU A 119 6.15 2.37 -11.25
CA LEU A 119 5.23 1.53 -10.47
C LEU A 119 5.00 2.09 -9.05
N ASN A 120 6.04 2.64 -8.42
CA ASN A 120 5.89 3.31 -7.13
C ASN A 120 4.99 4.56 -7.23
N SER A 121 5.13 5.34 -8.29
CA SER A 121 4.31 6.54 -8.54
C SER A 121 2.86 6.16 -8.86
N ALA A 122 2.66 5.10 -9.64
CA ALA A 122 1.35 4.54 -9.92
C ALA A 122 0.63 4.11 -8.62
N ALA A 123 1.37 3.64 -7.62
CA ALA A 123 0.79 3.27 -6.32
C ALA A 123 0.27 4.49 -5.54
N MET A 124 0.99 5.62 -5.58
CA MET A 124 0.53 6.89 -4.97
C MET A 124 -0.75 7.39 -5.65
N ILE A 125 -0.81 7.31 -6.98
CA ILE A 125 -1.99 7.67 -7.78
C ILE A 125 -3.17 6.74 -7.45
N ALA A 126 -2.95 5.42 -7.44
CA ALA A 126 -3.97 4.44 -7.09
C ALA A 126 -4.54 4.71 -5.69
N LEU A 127 -3.67 4.97 -4.70
CA LEU A 127 -4.10 5.29 -3.35
C LEU A 127 -4.93 6.58 -3.30
N LYS A 128 -4.49 7.64 -3.98
CA LYS A 128 -5.23 8.90 -4.05
C LYS A 128 -6.64 8.70 -4.61
N ILE A 129 -6.77 7.99 -5.72
CA ILE A 129 -8.08 7.68 -6.32
C ILE A 129 -8.96 6.93 -5.31
N MET A 130 -8.39 5.96 -4.59
CA MET A 130 -9.15 5.20 -3.58
C MET A 130 -9.52 6.07 -2.37
N LEU A 131 -8.66 6.95 -1.88
CA LEU A 131 -8.99 7.88 -0.79
C LEU A 131 -10.11 8.84 -1.21
N ASP A 132 -10.03 9.44 -2.40
CA ASP A 132 -11.07 10.34 -2.89
C ASP A 132 -12.43 9.66 -3.02
N ARG A 133 -12.44 8.43 -3.53
CA ARG A 133 -13.65 7.60 -3.63
C ARG A 133 -14.30 7.33 -2.27
N HIS A 134 -13.50 7.10 -1.23
CA HIS A 134 -13.99 6.62 0.07
C HIS A 134 -14.22 7.69 1.14
N VAL A 135 -13.54 8.84 1.03
CA VAL A 135 -13.67 9.94 2.01
C VAL A 135 -13.88 11.31 1.37
N GLY A 136 -13.67 11.46 0.06
CA GLY A 136 -13.72 12.76 -0.62
C GLY A 136 -15.07 13.47 -0.49
N ALA A 137 -16.18 12.75 -0.70
CA ALA A 137 -17.53 13.33 -0.55
C ALA A 137 -17.83 13.76 0.89
N GLU A 138 -17.46 12.94 1.88
CA GLU A 138 -17.63 13.29 3.30
C GLU A 138 -16.81 14.53 3.69
N LEU A 139 -15.56 14.60 3.23
CA LEU A 139 -14.67 15.74 3.48
C LEU A 139 -15.17 17.02 2.82
N ARG A 140 -15.64 16.95 1.56
CA ARG A 140 -16.24 18.11 0.86
C ARG A 140 -17.46 18.64 1.60
N LYS A 141 -18.31 17.74 2.11
CA LYS A 141 -19.47 18.14 2.92
C LYS A 141 -19.06 18.79 4.24
N ALA A 142 -18.00 18.28 4.87
CA ALA A 142 -17.48 18.79 6.14
C ALA A 142 -16.74 20.13 6.02
N MET A 143 -16.28 20.50 4.83
CA MET A 143 -15.46 21.69 4.58
C MET A 143 -16.13 22.62 3.54
N PRO A 144 -17.33 23.16 3.83
CA PRO A 144 -18.06 24.00 2.88
C PRO A 144 -17.28 25.26 2.53
N GLY A 145 -17.28 25.63 1.25
CA GLY A 145 -16.59 26.82 0.74
C GLY A 145 -15.08 26.67 0.51
N LYS A 146 -14.53 25.45 0.64
CA LYS A 146 -13.13 25.12 0.33
C LYS A 146 -13.05 23.85 -0.53
N ALA A 147 -13.54 23.87 -1.77
CA ALA A 147 -13.67 22.63 -2.55
C ALA A 147 -12.31 21.98 -2.87
N TRP A 148 -11.24 22.77 -2.94
CA TRP A 148 -9.87 22.30 -3.17
C TRP A 148 -9.23 21.56 -1.97
N LEU A 149 -9.65 21.89 -0.73
CA LEU A 149 -8.95 21.44 0.48
C LEU A 149 -9.08 19.92 0.73
N PRO A 150 -10.26 19.28 0.56
CA PRO A 150 -10.39 17.84 0.62
C PRO A 150 -9.45 17.10 -0.33
N GLY A 151 -9.35 17.56 -1.59
CA GLY A 151 -8.49 16.95 -2.59
C GLY A 151 -7.00 17.13 -2.28
N VAL A 152 -6.59 18.30 -1.81
CA VAL A 152 -5.22 18.52 -1.34
C VAL A 152 -4.91 17.65 -0.12
N LEU A 153 -5.83 17.50 0.82
CA LEU A 153 -5.63 16.68 2.02
C LEU A 153 -5.45 15.21 1.66
N THR A 154 -6.36 14.62 0.89
CA THR A 154 -6.24 13.21 0.46
C THR A 154 -5.03 13.00 -0.45
N GLY A 155 -4.67 13.99 -1.28
CA GLY A 155 -3.44 13.95 -2.10
C GLY A 155 -2.17 13.95 -1.26
N THR A 156 -2.11 14.83 -0.26
CA THR A 156 -0.97 14.92 0.67
C THR A 156 -0.83 13.63 1.46
N VAL A 157 -1.94 13.09 1.97
CA VAL A 157 -1.94 11.80 2.70
C VAL A 157 -1.52 10.65 1.77
N ALA A 158 -2.01 10.63 0.53
CA ALA A 158 -1.67 9.58 -0.43
C ALA A 158 -0.17 9.53 -0.71
N VAL A 159 0.49 10.68 -0.85
CA VAL A 159 1.95 10.74 -1.09
C VAL A 159 2.74 10.53 0.20
N SER A 160 2.38 11.19 1.30
CA SER A 160 3.13 11.09 2.57
C SER A 160 3.12 9.67 3.15
N LEU A 161 2.09 8.85 2.88
CA LEU A 161 2.08 7.44 3.29
C LEU A 161 3.23 6.63 2.68
N PHE A 162 3.80 7.04 1.54
CA PHE A 162 4.94 6.36 0.94
C PHE A 162 6.28 6.74 1.58
N PHE A 163 6.24 7.62 2.58
CA PHE A 163 7.39 8.08 3.35
C PHE A 163 7.23 7.88 4.86
N VAL A 164 6.11 7.34 5.35
CA VAL A 164 6.02 6.96 6.78
C VAL A 164 6.94 5.79 7.08
N SER A 165 7.43 5.70 8.31
CA SER A 165 8.19 4.54 8.74
C SER A 165 7.97 4.25 10.22
N MET A 166 8.67 3.24 10.74
CA MET A 166 8.69 2.96 12.17
C MET A 166 9.15 4.15 12.98
N VAL A 167 8.65 4.27 14.20
CA VAL A 167 9.13 5.22 15.19
C VAL A 167 10.41 4.69 15.81
N TYR A 168 11.41 5.56 15.94
CA TYR A 168 12.65 5.25 16.65
C TYR A 168 13.20 6.52 17.29
N PRO A 169 13.93 6.40 18.40
CA PRO A 169 14.48 7.56 19.08
C PRO A 169 15.67 8.14 18.31
N PRO A 170 16.10 9.36 18.64
CA PRO A 170 17.33 9.94 18.13
C PRO A 170 18.56 9.02 18.30
N THR A 171 19.54 9.21 17.42
CA THR A 171 20.81 8.47 17.46
C THR A 171 21.45 8.53 18.85
N GLY A 172 21.92 7.39 19.35
CA GLY A 172 22.51 7.25 20.68
C GLY A 172 21.54 6.77 21.77
N ILE A 173 20.24 6.68 21.48
CA ILE A 173 19.25 6.09 22.37
C ILE A 173 18.91 4.67 21.88
N TYR A 174 19.15 3.69 22.73
CA TYR A 174 18.87 2.28 22.45
C TYR A 174 17.64 1.83 23.21
N LEU A 175 16.74 1.11 22.53
CA LEU A 175 15.52 0.58 23.13
C LEU A 175 15.71 -0.88 23.52
N PRO A 176 15.18 -1.31 24.69
CA PRO A 176 15.41 -2.66 25.20
C PRO A 176 14.81 -3.72 24.26
N GLY A 177 15.67 -4.63 23.79
CA GLY A 177 15.30 -5.70 22.87
C GLY A 177 15.11 -5.27 21.40
N ILE A 178 15.43 -4.02 21.05
CA ILE A 178 15.42 -3.53 19.66
C ILE A 178 16.88 -3.39 19.19
N LYS A 179 17.34 -4.32 18.34
CA LYS A 179 18.72 -4.37 17.86
C LYS A 179 18.99 -3.39 16.72
N TYR A 180 18.02 -3.28 15.81
CA TYR A 180 18.09 -2.55 14.56
C TYR A 180 16.91 -1.59 14.46
N LYS A 181 17.08 -0.47 13.77
CA LYS A 181 15.98 0.49 13.61
C LYS A 181 14.87 -0.12 12.77
N TYR A 182 15.26 -0.80 11.69
CA TYR A 182 14.35 -1.39 10.73
C TYR A 182 14.22 -2.89 10.93
N LEU A 183 15.32 -3.65 10.94
CA LEU A 183 15.22 -5.11 10.89
C LEU A 183 14.62 -5.67 12.19
N GLY A 184 13.48 -6.35 12.09
CA GLY A 184 12.71 -6.84 13.25
C GLY A 184 11.62 -5.88 13.77
N VAL A 185 11.66 -4.59 13.43
CA VAL A 185 10.55 -3.64 13.65
C VAL A 185 9.71 -3.50 12.39
N PHE A 186 10.40 -3.42 11.26
CA PHE A 186 9.91 -3.27 9.90
C PHE A 186 9.15 -1.96 9.64
N THR A 187 8.87 -1.71 8.37
CA THR A 187 8.19 -0.51 7.90
C THR A 187 7.28 -0.83 6.73
N ALA A 188 6.29 0.03 6.51
CA ALA A 188 5.46 0.01 5.31
C ALA A 188 6.25 0.34 4.02
N ASN A 189 7.43 0.96 4.16
CA ASN A 189 8.23 1.51 3.04
C ASN A 189 9.69 1.00 3.03
N PRO A 190 9.94 -0.27 2.70
CA PRO A 190 11.29 -0.81 2.54
C PRO A 190 11.92 -0.35 1.23
N PHE A 191 12.62 0.80 1.23
CA PHE A 191 13.21 1.41 0.03
C PHE A 191 14.33 0.60 -0.64
N HIS A 192 14.81 -0.48 -0.03
CA HIS A 192 15.80 -1.39 -0.63
C HIS A 192 15.17 -2.51 -1.48
N ASN A 193 13.84 -2.66 -1.45
CA ASN A 193 13.12 -3.76 -2.12
C ASN A 193 12.15 -3.22 -3.18
N ALA A 194 12.64 -3.07 -4.42
CA ALA A 194 11.86 -2.53 -5.53
C ALA A 194 10.67 -3.42 -5.92
N THR A 195 10.76 -4.75 -5.81
CA THR A 195 9.66 -5.66 -6.16
C THR A 195 8.46 -5.51 -5.21
N TYR A 196 8.70 -5.27 -3.91
CA TYR A 196 7.66 -4.90 -2.96
C TYR A 196 6.97 -3.59 -3.38
N MET A 197 7.76 -2.57 -3.71
CA MET A 197 7.24 -1.27 -4.12
C MET A 197 6.45 -1.37 -5.44
N ALA A 198 6.91 -2.21 -6.36
CA ALA A 198 6.33 -2.46 -7.68
C ALA A 198 4.95 -3.14 -7.64
N ALA A 199 4.71 -3.97 -6.62
CA ALA A 199 3.43 -4.66 -6.44
C ALA A 199 2.34 -3.81 -5.75
N ARG A 200 2.71 -2.71 -5.08
CA ARG A 200 1.77 -1.83 -4.36
C ARG A 200 0.60 -1.25 -5.17
N PRO A 201 0.74 -0.78 -6.42
CA PRO A 201 -0.41 -0.21 -7.13
C PRO A 201 -1.54 -1.23 -7.28
N PHE A 202 -1.19 -2.47 -7.59
CA PHE A 202 -2.15 -3.56 -7.74
C PHE A 202 -2.66 -4.06 -6.40
N ALA A 203 -1.79 -4.17 -5.39
CA ALA A 203 -2.19 -4.56 -4.04
C ALA A 203 -3.22 -3.59 -3.45
N ILE A 204 -3.03 -2.27 -3.63
CA ILE A 204 -3.97 -1.23 -3.18
C ILE A 204 -5.32 -1.44 -3.84
N LEU A 205 -5.35 -1.58 -5.16
CA LEU A 205 -6.60 -1.76 -5.91
C LEU A 205 -7.30 -3.07 -5.53
N ALA A 206 -6.57 -4.17 -5.38
CA ALA A 206 -7.10 -5.46 -4.95
C ALA A 206 -7.67 -5.41 -3.52
N PHE A 207 -6.95 -4.78 -2.59
CA PHE A 207 -7.38 -4.60 -1.21
C PHE A 207 -8.71 -3.85 -1.13
N PHE A 208 -8.80 -2.68 -1.78
CA PHE A 208 -10.02 -1.88 -1.78
C PHE A 208 -11.17 -2.62 -2.44
N LYS A 209 -10.94 -3.24 -3.61
CA LYS A 209 -12.01 -3.98 -4.31
C LYS A 209 -12.54 -5.15 -3.50
N TYR A 210 -11.68 -5.92 -2.85
CA TYR A 210 -12.12 -7.00 -1.98
C TYR A 210 -12.94 -6.48 -0.79
N ALA A 211 -12.46 -5.42 -0.12
CA ALA A 211 -13.14 -4.83 1.02
C ALA A 211 -14.50 -4.19 0.66
N GLU A 212 -14.64 -3.65 -0.55
CA GLU A 212 -15.89 -3.15 -1.13
C GLU A 212 -16.89 -4.28 -1.42
N LEU A 213 -16.41 -5.42 -1.94
CA LEU A 213 -17.24 -6.61 -2.20
C LEU A 213 -17.70 -7.30 -0.92
N MET A 214 -16.93 -7.21 0.16
CA MET A 214 -17.17 -7.92 1.41
C MET A 214 -18.58 -7.73 2.04
N PRO A 215 -19.16 -6.51 2.09
CA PRO A 215 -20.54 -6.33 2.55
C PRO A 215 -21.62 -6.68 1.51
N LEU A 216 -21.25 -6.92 0.25
CA LEU A 216 -22.18 -7.07 -0.87
C LEU A 216 -22.27 -8.51 -1.40
N TYR A 217 -21.18 -9.28 -1.32
CA TYR A 217 -21.04 -10.52 -2.07
C TYR A 217 -22.09 -11.58 -1.71
N GLU A 218 -22.63 -11.54 -0.49
CA GLU A 218 -23.65 -12.46 0.01
C GLU A 218 -25.07 -12.13 -0.44
N GLN A 219 -25.28 -10.99 -1.10
CA GLN A 219 -26.58 -10.61 -1.65
C GLN A 219 -26.98 -11.51 -2.82
N ASP A 220 -28.29 -11.69 -3.00
CA ASP A 220 -28.82 -12.47 -4.11
C ASP A 220 -28.34 -11.88 -5.45
N ASN A 221 -27.79 -12.73 -6.32
CA ASN A 221 -27.24 -12.35 -7.62
C ASN A 221 -26.11 -11.29 -7.58
N ALA A 222 -25.41 -11.09 -6.44
CA ALA A 222 -24.31 -10.13 -6.33
C ALA A 222 -23.24 -10.25 -7.43
N HIS A 223 -22.88 -11.48 -7.82
CA HIS A 223 -21.92 -11.75 -8.89
C HIS A 223 -22.36 -11.24 -10.27
N LYS A 224 -23.67 -11.09 -10.51
CA LYS A 224 -24.22 -10.51 -11.76
C LYS A 224 -24.28 -8.99 -11.68
N GLU A 225 -24.79 -8.46 -10.57
CA GLU A 225 -24.95 -7.02 -10.36
C GLU A 225 -23.59 -6.31 -10.26
N TYR A 226 -22.66 -6.89 -9.51
CA TYR A 226 -21.31 -6.36 -9.26
C TYR A 226 -20.24 -7.11 -10.06
N GLY A 227 -20.60 -7.79 -11.16
CA GLY A 227 -19.67 -8.63 -11.93
C GLY A 227 -18.40 -7.91 -12.39
N ARG A 228 -18.49 -6.60 -12.68
CA ARG A 228 -17.33 -5.76 -12.96
C ARG A 228 -16.35 -5.71 -11.79
N ASP A 229 -16.83 -5.54 -10.57
CA ASP A 229 -15.97 -5.45 -9.39
C ASP A 229 -15.32 -6.81 -9.06
N TYR A 230 -16.01 -7.92 -9.32
CA TYR A 230 -15.43 -9.28 -9.22
C TYR A 230 -14.28 -9.48 -10.22
N ILE A 231 -14.46 -9.07 -11.48
CA ILE A 231 -13.42 -9.14 -12.51
C ILE A 231 -12.24 -8.23 -12.15
N LEU A 232 -12.51 -6.98 -11.75
CA LEU A 232 -11.47 -6.04 -11.34
C LEU A 232 -10.69 -6.57 -10.14
N PHE A 233 -11.35 -7.12 -9.13
CA PHE A 233 -10.67 -7.75 -8.00
C PHE A 233 -9.76 -8.89 -8.45
N SER A 234 -10.26 -9.82 -9.28
CA SER A 234 -9.50 -10.94 -9.83
C SER A 234 -8.25 -10.47 -10.60
N VAL A 235 -8.41 -9.49 -11.48
CA VAL A 235 -7.31 -8.92 -12.28
C VAL A 235 -6.29 -8.21 -11.40
N TYR A 236 -6.73 -7.37 -10.46
CA TYR A 236 -5.80 -6.66 -9.58
C TYR A 236 -5.03 -7.61 -8.65
N LEU A 237 -5.67 -8.67 -8.16
CA LEU A 237 -4.99 -9.68 -7.35
C LEU A 237 -3.97 -10.47 -8.17
N LEU A 238 -4.31 -10.86 -9.40
CA LEU A 238 -3.37 -11.51 -10.31
C LEU A 238 -2.17 -10.61 -10.60
N LEU A 239 -2.40 -9.34 -10.95
CA LEU A 239 -1.32 -8.38 -11.20
C LEU A 239 -0.46 -8.14 -9.95
N ALA A 240 -1.05 -8.09 -8.75
CA ALA A 240 -0.28 -8.00 -7.52
C ALA A 240 0.63 -9.22 -7.34
N THR A 241 0.10 -10.42 -7.63
CA THR A 241 0.83 -11.70 -7.53
C THR A 241 1.97 -11.79 -8.53
N MET A 242 1.72 -11.39 -9.78
CA MET A 242 2.72 -11.34 -10.86
C MET A 242 3.75 -10.22 -10.66
N ALA A 243 3.52 -9.28 -9.74
CA ALA A 243 4.52 -8.28 -9.35
C ALA A 243 5.32 -8.74 -8.12
N LYS A 244 4.65 -9.29 -7.11
CA LYS A 244 5.25 -9.97 -5.96
C LYS A 244 4.16 -10.71 -5.15
N PRO A 245 4.28 -12.02 -4.87
CA PRO A 245 3.23 -12.80 -4.23
C PRO A 245 3.00 -12.49 -2.73
N SER A 246 3.88 -11.72 -2.08
CA SER A 246 3.86 -11.48 -0.63
C SER A 246 2.54 -10.90 -0.12
N PHE A 247 1.94 -9.94 -0.84
CA PHE A 247 0.63 -9.39 -0.49
C PHE A 247 -0.48 -10.43 -0.67
N THR A 248 -0.44 -11.15 -1.80
CA THR A 248 -1.45 -12.14 -2.17
C THR A 248 -1.56 -13.24 -1.14
N ILE A 249 -0.44 -13.78 -0.66
CA ILE A 249 -0.45 -14.85 0.35
C ILE A 249 -1.20 -14.40 1.61
N VAL A 250 -0.92 -13.18 2.08
CA VAL A 250 -1.62 -12.59 3.23
C VAL A 250 -3.09 -12.37 2.95
N LEU A 251 -3.43 -11.76 1.79
CA LEU A 251 -4.82 -11.48 1.44
C LEU A 251 -5.63 -12.76 1.32
N VAL A 252 -5.11 -13.78 0.63
CA VAL A 252 -5.74 -15.09 0.49
C VAL A 252 -5.94 -15.75 1.84
N GLY A 253 -4.94 -15.70 2.74
CA GLY A 253 -5.07 -16.22 4.09
C GLY A 253 -6.20 -15.55 4.87
N ALA A 254 -6.24 -14.21 4.87
CA ALA A 254 -7.27 -13.44 5.55
C ALA A 254 -8.67 -13.66 4.94
N ALA A 255 -8.76 -13.60 3.62
CA ALA A 255 -9.97 -13.83 2.84
C ALA A 255 -10.54 -15.24 3.04
N GLY A 256 -9.69 -16.26 2.96
CA GLY A 256 -10.06 -17.65 3.11
C GLY A 256 -10.67 -17.94 4.48
N ILE A 257 -9.99 -17.54 5.56
CA ILE A 257 -10.53 -17.70 6.92
C ILE A 257 -11.85 -16.94 7.09
N LEU A 258 -11.93 -15.70 6.60
CA LEU A 258 -13.13 -14.88 6.72
C LEU A 258 -14.32 -15.49 5.96
N MET A 259 -14.11 -15.91 4.72
CA MET A 259 -15.13 -16.53 3.88
C MET A 259 -15.61 -17.86 4.47
N LEU A 260 -14.69 -18.70 4.95
CA LEU A 260 -15.03 -19.94 5.65
C LEU A 260 -15.85 -19.65 6.92
N TRP A 261 -15.41 -18.72 7.76
CA TRP A 261 -16.13 -18.34 8.97
C TRP A 261 -17.55 -17.86 8.66
N ARG A 262 -17.74 -16.99 7.66
CA ARG A 262 -19.08 -16.52 7.23
C ARG A 262 -19.94 -17.65 6.69
N MET A 263 -19.35 -18.58 5.96
CA MET A 263 -20.04 -19.75 5.44
C MET A 263 -20.57 -20.65 6.55
N PHE A 264 -19.75 -20.94 7.57
CA PHE A 264 -20.20 -21.71 8.73
C PHE A 264 -21.21 -20.92 9.58
N HIS A 265 -20.98 -19.64 9.82
CA HIS A 265 -21.84 -18.79 10.64
C HIS A 265 -23.25 -18.62 10.02
N SER A 266 -23.33 -18.56 8.69
CA SER A 266 -24.60 -18.51 7.95
C SER A 266 -25.23 -19.88 7.71
N LYS A 267 -24.67 -20.96 8.25
CA LYS A 267 -25.11 -22.35 8.03
C LYS A 267 -25.17 -22.70 6.54
N PHE A 268 -24.14 -22.32 5.78
CA PHE A 268 -23.98 -22.55 4.35
C PHE A 268 -25.04 -21.88 3.45
N ARG A 269 -25.85 -20.95 3.96
CA ARG A 269 -26.83 -20.21 3.14
C ARG A 269 -26.16 -19.36 2.05
N ASN A 270 -24.95 -18.86 2.31
CA ASN A 270 -24.15 -18.09 1.37
C ASN A 270 -23.15 -18.96 0.56
N PHE A 271 -23.36 -20.27 0.46
CA PHE A 271 -22.40 -21.18 -0.20
C PHE A 271 -22.12 -20.77 -1.65
N MET A 272 -23.15 -20.63 -2.49
CA MET A 272 -22.99 -20.20 -3.89
C MET A 272 -22.36 -18.80 -4.01
N PRO A 273 -22.82 -17.76 -3.30
CA PRO A 273 -22.11 -16.47 -3.22
C PRO A 273 -20.61 -16.58 -2.89
N THR A 274 -20.26 -17.44 -1.94
CA THR A 274 -18.88 -17.70 -1.52
C THR A 274 -18.07 -18.37 -2.63
N ILE A 275 -18.65 -19.34 -3.34
CA ILE A 275 -18.01 -19.97 -4.52
C ILE A 275 -17.74 -18.93 -5.60
N TRP A 276 -18.70 -18.06 -5.93
CA TRP A 276 -18.51 -17.03 -6.95
C TRP A 276 -17.39 -16.05 -6.60
N LEU A 277 -17.29 -15.63 -5.33
CA LEU A 277 -16.16 -14.83 -4.89
C LEU A 277 -14.85 -15.63 -4.92
N GLY A 278 -14.91 -16.93 -4.59
CA GLY A 278 -13.78 -17.87 -4.68
C GLY A 278 -13.23 -18.01 -6.10
N VAL A 279 -14.09 -18.00 -7.13
CA VAL A 279 -13.68 -18.06 -8.54
C VAL A 279 -12.74 -16.91 -8.92
N CYS A 280 -12.86 -15.73 -8.30
CA CYS A 280 -11.94 -14.61 -8.54
C CYS A 280 -10.49 -14.92 -8.18
N PHE A 281 -10.23 -15.91 -7.32
CA PHE A 281 -8.88 -16.30 -6.92
C PHE A 281 -8.23 -17.32 -7.87
N LEU A 282 -9.00 -17.98 -8.75
CA LEU A 282 -8.47 -19.06 -9.60
C LEU A 282 -7.30 -18.63 -10.49
N PRO A 283 -7.33 -17.47 -11.19
CA PRO A 283 -6.17 -17.05 -11.99
C PRO A 283 -4.92 -16.84 -11.13
N THR A 284 -5.11 -16.27 -9.94
CA THR A 284 -4.04 -16.04 -8.97
C THR A 284 -3.47 -17.36 -8.44
N PHE A 285 -4.30 -18.35 -8.15
CA PHE A 285 -3.84 -19.67 -7.70
C PHE A 285 -3.09 -20.43 -8.79
N ALA A 286 -3.54 -20.33 -10.04
CA ALA A 286 -2.80 -20.90 -11.17
C ALA A 286 -1.40 -20.28 -11.30
N ASP A 287 -1.30 -18.95 -11.16
CA ASP A 287 -0.02 -18.24 -11.18
C ASP A 287 0.87 -18.61 -9.98
N LEU A 288 0.32 -18.65 -8.75
CA LEU A 288 1.07 -19.08 -7.56
C LEU A 288 1.59 -20.52 -7.69
N LEU A 289 0.82 -21.44 -8.27
CA LEU A 289 1.29 -22.81 -8.50
C LEU A 289 2.44 -22.86 -9.51
N TYR A 290 2.41 -22.01 -10.53
CA TYR A 290 3.53 -21.83 -11.46
C TYR A 290 4.76 -21.25 -10.75
N GLN A 291 4.59 -20.17 -9.97
CA GLN A 291 5.66 -19.54 -9.21
C GLN A 291 6.27 -20.47 -8.15
N PHE A 292 5.44 -21.27 -7.47
CA PHE A 292 5.88 -22.19 -6.42
C PHE A 292 6.83 -23.26 -6.97
N ARG A 293 6.59 -23.74 -8.20
CA ARG A 293 7.51 -24.68 -8.88
C ARG A 293 8.90 -24.08 -9.12
N GLY A 294 9.00 -22.76 -9.30
CA GLY A 294 10.27 -22.08 -9.51
C GLY A 294 11.03 -21.73 -8.22
N VAL A 295 10.36 -21.62 -7.08
CA VAL A 295 10.94 -21.05 -5.84
C VAL A 295 11.06 -22.06 -4.69
N PHE A 296 10.11 -22.97 -4.54
CA PHE A 296 10.03 -23.83 -3.35
C PHE A 296 10.26 -25.33 -3.64
N VAL A 297 10.56 -25.69 -4.88
CA VAL A 297 11.00 -27.04 -5.22
C VAL A 297 12.51 -27.13 -4.94
N PRO A 298 12.94 -27.94 -3.96
CA PRO A 298 14.36 -28.03 -3.60
C PRO A 298 15.20 -28.51 -4.79
N GLN A 299 16.38 -27.94 -4.95
CA GLN A 299 17.44 -28.56 -5.75
C GLN A 299 17.87 -29.86 -5.06
N GLU A 300 18.29 -30.88 -5.83
CA GLU A 300 18.70 -32.17 -5.27
C GLU A 300 19.72 -31.98 -4.12
N GLY A 301 19.36 -32.47 -2.93
CA GLY A 301 20.21 -32.41 -1.73
C GLY A 301 20.05 -31.18 -0.83
N GLN A 302 19.14 -30.23 -1.10
CA GLN A 302 18.86 -29.10 -0.20
C GLN A 302 17.51 -29.21 0.51
N GLU A 303 17.46 -28.80 1.79
CA GLU A 303 16.18 -28.62 2.50
C GLU A 303 15.45 -27.40 1.92
N GLY A 304 14.28 -27.62 1.32
CA GLY A 304 13.40 -26.58 0.81
C GLY A 304 12.00 -26.64 1.42
N GLY A 305 11.22 -25.58 1.20
CA GLY A 305 9.80 -25.51 1.57
C GLY A 305 9.51 -24.55 2.74
N ILE A 306 8.31 -24.68 3.29
CA ILE A 306 7.80 -23.79 4.35
C ILE A 306 7.84 -24.55 5.68
N GLY A 307 8.51 -23.96 6.66
CA GLY A 307 8.54 -24.42 8.05
C GLY A 307 7.50 -23.71 8.92
N PHE A 308 7.15 -24.33 10.05
CA PHE A 308 6.28 -23.77 11.06
C PHE A 308 6.98 -23.75 12.42
N THR A 309 6.94 -22.62 13.11
CA THR A 309 7.54 -22.41 14.44
C THR A 309 7.06 -21.08 15.01
N LEU A 310 7.18 -20.84 16.31
CA LEU A 310 6.73 -19.59 16.94
C LEU A 310 7.89 -18.60 17.09
N GLY A 311 7.91 -17.57 16.26
CA GLY A 311 8.80 -16.42 16.37
C GLY A 311 10.27 -16.68 16.03
N HIS A 312 10.64 -17.89 15.59
CA HIS A 312 12.04 -18.33 15.38
C HIS A 312 12.91 -17.30 14.66
N VAL A 313 12.55 -16.91 13.43
CA VAL A 313 13.35 -15.98 12.63
C VAL A 313 13.21 -14.55 13.16
N TRP A 314 12.02 -14.15 13.60
CA TRP A 314 11.77 -12.79 14.10
C TRP A 314 12.59 -12.50 15.37
N LEU A 315 12.68 -13.46 16.28
CA LEU A 315 13.39 -13.33 17.55
C LEU A 315 14.92 -13.22 17.36
N GLN A 316 15.46 -13.60 16.19
CA GLN A 316 16.87 -13.34 15.84
C GLN A 316 17.14 -11.84 15.62
N TYR A 317 16.11 -11.08 15.24
CA TYR A 317 16.21 -9.66 14.89
C TYR A 317 15.66 -8.74 15.98
N CYS A 318 14.72 -9.23 16.80
CA CYS A 318 14.04 -8.45 17.82
C CYS A 318 13.76 -9.27 19.08
N GLY A 319 14.34 -8.85 20.21
CA GLY A 319 14.09 -9.46 21.51
C GLY A 319 12.85 -8.92 22.24
N ASN A 320 12.23 -7.84 21.74
CA ASN A 320 11.04 -7.23 22.35
C ASN A 320 9.96 -6.96 21.30
N LEU A 321 9.23 -8.01 20.94
CA LEU A 321 8.21 -7.96 19.90
C LEU A 321 7.05 -6.98 20.20
N PRO A 322 6.50 -6.89 21.44
CA PRO A 322 5.48 -5.89 21.75
C PRO A 322 5.93 -4.46 21.49
N LEU A 323 7.17 -4.13 21.87
CA LEU A 323 7.73 -2.81 21.59
C LEU A 323 7.93 -2.58 20.09
N ALA A 324 8.47 -3.56 19.37
CA ALA A 324 8.60 -3.47 17.91
C ALA A 324 7.27 -3.23 17.20
N ILE A 325 6.20 -3.94 17.61
CA ILE A 325 4.84 -3.70 17.10
C ILE A 325 4.40 -2.26 17.40
N GLY A 326 4.60 -1.78 18.63
CA GLY A 326 4.28 -0.41 19.01
C GLY A 326 5.04 0.65 18.20
N LEU A 327 6.30 0.39 17.85
CA LEU A 327 7.12 1.27 17.00
C LEU A 327 6.70 1.21 15.53
N ALA A 328 6.30 0.06 15.03
CA ALA A 328 5.90 -0.13 13.63
C ALA A 328 4.51 0.42 13.33
N VAL A 329 3.53 0.17 14.20
CA VAL A 329 2.11 0.49 14.00
C VAL A 329 1.47 1.25 15.17
N GLY A 330 2.25 2.06 15.88
CA GLY A 330 1.76 2.91 16.97
C GLY A 330 0.62 3.85 16.55
N PHE A 331 0.75 4.52 15.39
CA PHE A 331 -0.33 5.34 14.83
C PHE A 331 -1.62 4.53 14.55
N PRO A 332 -1.59 3.43 13.76
CA PRO A 332 -2.79 2.60 13.57
C PRO A 332 -3.43 2.11 14.87
N ILE A 333 -2.63 1.65 15.84
CA ILE A 333 -3.11 1.20 17.15
C ILE A 333 -3.84 2.34 17.88
N LEU A 334 -3.27 3.54 17.89
CA LEU A 334 -3.91 4.69 18.53
C LEU A 334 -5.26 5.04 17.87
N VAL A 335 -5.35 5.00 16.54
CA VAL A 335 -6.62 5.18 15.82
C VAL A 335 -7.62 4.09 16.19
N LEU A 336 -7.17 2.83 16.31
CA LEU A 336 -8.02 1.72 16.73
C LEU A 336 -8.57 1.93 18.14
N LEU A 337 -7.73 2.30 19.10
CA LEU A 337 -8.16 2.52 20.48
C LEU A 337 -9.17 3.66 20.60
N LEU A 338 -8.94 4.76 19.88
CA LEU A 338 -9.81 5.94 19.94
C LEU A 338 -11.09 5.82 19.10
N ASN A 339 -11.10 4.93 18.10
CA ASN A 339 -12.22 4.77 17.15
C ASN A 339 -12.65 3.30 16.99
N TYR A 340 -12.51 2.47 18.04
CA TYR A 340 -12.72 1.01 17.96
C TYR A 340 -14.10 0.62 17.40
N LYS A 341 -15.13 1.45 17.61
CA LYS A 341 -16.48 1.24 17.08
C LYS A 341 -16.53 1.25 15.55
N GLU A 342 -15.62 1.96 14.90
CA GLU A 342 -15.51 2.00 13.44
C GLU A 342 -15.07 0.65 12.87
N LEU A 343 -14.40 -0.22 13.66
CA LEU A 343 -14.04 -1.57 13.23
C LEU A 343 -15.27 -2.42 12.89
N CYS A 344 -16.42 -2.17 13.53
CA CYS A 344 -17.67 -2.86 13.21
C CYS A 344 -18.40 -2.22 12.01
N ARG A 345 -18.21 -0.92 11.80
CA ARG A 345 -19.00 -0.11 10.85
C ARG A 345 -18.36 -0.01 9.46
N ASP A 346 -17.05 -0.01 9.40
CA ASP A 346 -16.29 0.17 8.16
C ASP A 346 -15.65 -1.17 7.74
N SER A 347 -16.09 -1.70 6.60
CA SER A 347 -15.56 -2.96 6.05
C SER A 347 -14.08 -2.87 5.68
N ILE A 348 -13.63 -1.72 5.18
CA ILE A 348 -12.25 -1.47 4.76
C ILE A 348 -11.36 -1.37 5.98
N TYR A 349 -11.80 -0.64 7.01
CA TYR A 349 -11.03 -0.54 8.24
C TYR A 349 -10.94 -1.89 8.96
N ARG A 350 -12.04 -2.63 9.03
CA ARG A 350 -12.03 -4.01 9.56
C ARG A 350 -11.08 -4.91 8.77
N PHE A 351 -11.16 -4.86 7.44
CA PHE A 351 -10.32 -5.71 6.59
C PHE A 351 -8.84 -5.34 6.70
N SER A 352 -8.50 -4.06 6.89
CA SER A 352 -7.11 -3.63 7.13
C SER A 352 -6.49 -4.32 8.35
N TRP A 353 -7.25 -4.45 9.45
CA TRP A 353 -6.80 -5.15 10.65
C TRP A 353 -6.77 -6.67 10.48
N GLN A 354 -7.67 -7.23 9.68
CA GLN A 354 -7.64 -8.67 9.34
C GLN A 354 -6.40 -9.02 8.51
N ILE A 355 -6.04 -8.16 7.54
CA ILE A 355 -4.79 -8.26 6.78
C ILE A 355 -3.58 -8.12 7.69
N TYR A 356 -3.55 -7.11 8.57
CA TYR A 356 -2.46 -6.94 9.54
C TYR A 356 -2.31 -8.19 10.43
N GLY A 357 -3.40 -8.66 11.04
CA GLY A 357 -3.40 -9.84 11.89
C GLY A 357 -2.92 -11.10 11.17
N MET A 358 -3.42 -11.36 9.96
CA MET A 358 -2.96 -12.49 9.15
C MET A 358 -1.47 -12.38 8.80
N SER A 359 -1.02 -11.19 8.39
CA SER A 359 0.37 -10.97 8.03
C SER A 359 1.33 -11.14 9.21
N PHE A 360 0.90 -10.71 10.40
CA PHE A 360 1.64 -10.90 11.63
C PHE A 360 1.73 -12.38 11.99
N LEU A 361 0.61 -13.11 11.94
CA LEU A 361 0.59 -14.54 12.22
C LEU A 361 1.46 -15.31 11.23
N MET A 362 1.43 -14.96 9.95
CA MET A 362 2.30 -15.59 8.94
C MET A 362 3.78 -15.31 9.21
N ALA A 363 4.16 -14.05 9.48
CA ALA A 363 5.55 -13.72 9.80
C ALA A 363 6.02 -14.30 11.15
N PHE A 364 5.11 -14.48 12.11
CA PHE A 364 5.43 -15.08 13.40
C PHE A 364 5.53 -16.60 13.32
N CYS A 365 4.64 -17.25 12.55
CA CYS A 365 4.48 -18.70 12.54
C CYS A 365 5.24 -19.42 11.41
N LEU A 366 5.53 -18.74 10.30
CA LEU A 366 6.06 -19.35 9.08
C LEU A 366 7.46 -18.84 8.76
N TYR A 367 8.30 -19.73 8.24
CA TYR A 367 9.61 -19.40 7.70
C TYR A 367 9.92 -20.23 6.45
N GLU A 368 10.80 -19.72 5.60
CA GLU A 368 11.33 -20.47 4.47
C GLU A 368 12.49 -21.33 4.97
N LYS A 369 12.49 -22.63 4.65
CA LYS A 369 13.60 -23.52 5.02
C LYS A 369 14.79 -23.32 4.08
N GLY A 370 15.97 -23.71 4.56
CA GLY A 370 17.20 -23.69 3.76
C GLY A 370 17.95 -22.37 3.87
N PHE A 371 18.79 -22.06 2.87
CA PHE A 371 19.74 -20.93 2.95
C PHE A 371 19.09 -19.55 3.10
N ARG A 372 17.81 -19.42 2.75
CA ARG A 372 17.01 -18.20 2.82
C ARG A 372 16.21 -18.06 4.12
N GLU A 373 16.42 -18.95 5.08
CA GLU A 373 15.73 -18.91 6.37
C GLU A 373 15.86 -17.54 7.05
N MET A 374 17.08 -17.00 7.05
CA MET A 374 17.37 -15.72 7.67
C MET A 374 16.93 -14.51 6.83
N ASP A 375 16.60 -14.68 5.54
CA ASP A 375 16.03 -13.60 4.70
C ASP A 375 14.65 -13.13 5.22
N PHE A 376 14.02 -13.95 6.07
CA PHE A 376 12.74 -13.67 6.71
C PHE A 376 11.64 -13.29 5.70
N ASN A 377 11.47 -14.09 4.65
CA ASN A 377 10.61 -13.75 3.51
C ASN A 377 9.11 -13.53 3.85
N PHE A 378 8.60 -14.12 4.94
CA PHE A 378 7.23 -13.83 5.39
C PHE A 378 7.06 -12.42 5.97
N SER A 379 8.15 -11.73 6.34
CA SER A 379 8.12 -10.33 6.77
C SER A 379 7.68 -9.37 5.65
N TRP A 380 7.87 -9.72 4.37
CA TRP A 380 7.36 -8.92 3.25
C TRP A 380 5.84 -8.83 3.28
N GLY A 381 5.15 -9.92 3.64
CA GLY A 381 3.71 -9.93 3.89
C GLY A 381 3.33 -9.06 5.08
N TYR A 382 4.10 -9.14 6.18
CA TYR A 382 3.92 -8.29 7.35
C TYR A 382 4.04 -6.79 7.03
N MET A 383 4.98 -6.39 6.17
CA MET A 383 5.12 -4.99 5.72
C MET A 383 3.89 -4.51 4.95
N TYR A 384 3.24 -5.35 4.13
CA TYR A 384 1.93 -5.02 3.55
C TYR A 384 0.85 -4.87 4.63
N GLY A 385 0.88 -5.73 5.65
CA GLY A 385 0.02 -5.61 6.82
C GLY A 385 0.14 -4.24 7.49
N ILE A 386 1.37 -3.80 7.78
CA ILE A 386 1.66 -2.45 8.31
C ILE A 386 1.07 -1.41 7.36
N PHE A 387 1.40 -1.47 6.06
CA PHE A 387 0.93 -0.50 5.07
C PHE A 387 -0.61 -0.36 5.07
N PHE A 388 -1.35 -1.47 5.00
CA PHE A 388 -2.81 -1.42 4.99
C PHE A 388 -3.41 -1.02 6.33
N ALA A 389 -2.79 -1.34 7.47
CA ALA A 389 -3.19 -0.81 8.77
C ALA A 389 -3.10 0.72 8.80
N PHE A 390 -2.06 1.31 8.22
CA PHE A 390 -1.97 2.77 8.04
C PHE A 390 -3.04 3.31 7.09
N VAL A 391 -3.30 2.66 5.95
CA VAL A 391 -4.37 3.06 5.02
C VAL A 391 -5.73 3.10 5.74
N GLY A 392 -6.08 2.02 6.44
CA GLY A 392 -7.34 1.94 7.20
C GLY A 392 -7.42 3.02 8.29
N ALA A 393 -6.35 3.21 9.05
CA ALA A 393 -6.29 4.23 10.09
C ALA A 393 -6.44 5.66 9.53
N LEU A 394 -5.85 5.94 8.37
CA LEU A 394 -5.99 7.24 7.70
C LEU A 394 -7.40 7.48 7.17
N LEU A 395 -8.09 6.48 6.62
CA LEU A 395 -9.49 6.61 6.22
C LEU A 395 -10.38 7.04 7.41
N VAL A 396 -10.20 6.38 8.55
CA VAL A 396 -10.93 6.71 9.79
C VAL A 396 -10.56 8.11 10.27
N LEU A 397 -9.26 8.45 10.32
CA LEU A 397 -8.81 9.76 10.79
C LEU A 397 -9.28 10.90 9.88
N LEU A 398 -9.28 10.71 8.57
CA LEU A 398 -9.79 11.69 7.60
C LEU A 398 -11.28 11.96 7.84
N ARG A 399 -12.10 10.92 8.00
CA ARG A 399 -13.53 11.08 8.34
C ARG A 399 -13.72 11.73 9.70
N ALA A 400 -12.94 11.33 10.71
CA ALA A 400 -12.98 11.91 12.04
C ALA A 400 -12.63 13.41 12.03
N THR A 401 -11.68 13.81 11.19
CA THR A 401 -11.29 15.22 10.97
C THR A 401 -12.44 16.02 10.38
N GLY A 402 -13.15 15.48 9.38
CA GLY A 402 -14.35 16.13 8.85
C GLY A 402 -15.51 16.23 9.85
N LYS A 403 -15.63 15.27 10.77
CA LYS A 403 -16.70 15.21 11.79
C LYS A 403 -16.35 15.90 13.11
N ALA A 404 -15.19 16.54 13.21
CA ALA A 404 -14.69 17.17 14.44
C ALA A 404 -15.33 18.54 14.72
N ASP A 405 -16.59 18.51 15.15
CA ASP A 405 -17.42 19.70 15.49
C ASP A 405 -17.09 20.32 16.86
N THR A 406 -16.70 19.50 17.84
CA THR A 406 -16.44 19.91 19.22
C THR A 406 -14.95 20.01 19.53
N LYS A 407 -14.57 20.81 20.54
CA LYS A 407 -13.17 20.92 21.02
C LYS A 407 -12.58 19.55 21.38
N LYS A 408 -13.38 18.67 22.01
CA LYS A 408 -12.97 17.30 22.36
C LYS A 408 -12.65 16.47 21.11
N LYS A 409 -13.55 16.42 20.12
CA LYS A 409 -13.30 15.66 18.88
C LYS A 409 -12.10 16.21 18.10
N LYS A 410 -11.93 17.54 18.07
CA LYS A 410 -10.75 18.18 17.47
C LYS A 410 -9.46 17.77 18.17
N GLY A 411 -9.43 17.76 19.51
CA GLY A 411 -8.29 17.30 20.30
C GLY A 411 -7.95 15.83 20.03
N LEU A 412 -8.96 14.95 19.97
CA LEU A 412 -8.75 13.53 19.65
C LEU A 412 -8.21 13.32 18.22
N ALA A 413 -8.72 14.06 17.23
CA ALA A 413 -8.19 14.01 15.87
C ALA A 413 -6.75 14.55 15.82
N ALA A 414 -6.45 15.63 16.54
CA ALA A 414 -5.11 16.22 16.59
C ALA A 414 -4.07 15.24 17.16
N ILE A 415 -4.39 14.52 18.24
CA ILE A 415 -3.49 13.51 18.83
C ILE A 415 -3.17 12.39 17.83
N GLN A 416 -4.16 11.93 17.07
CA GLN A 416 -3.96 10.92 16.02
C GLN A 416 -3.12 11.45 14.86
N TRP A 417 -3.34 12.69 14.43
CA TRP A 417 -2.49 13.35 13.43
C TRP A 417 -1.06 13.53 13.91
N LEU A 418 -0.84 13.89 15.17
CA LEU A 418 0.50 14.00 15.74
C LEU A 418 1.23 12.66 15.72
N ALA A 419 0.55 11.55 16.06
CA ALA A 419 1.13 10.22 15.96
C ALA A 419 1.49 9.86 14.50
N TYR A 420 0.59 10.15 13.54
CA TYR A 420 0.89 9.96 12.11
C TYR A 420 2.10 10.79 11.65
N LEU A 421 2.13 12.08 12.00
CA LEU A 421 3.22 12.99 11.66
C LEU A 421 4.54 12.54 12.27
N TRP A 422 4.52 11.94 13.46
CA TRP A 422 5.72 11.39 14.07
C TRP A 422 6.29 10.21 13.26
N HIS A 423 5.43 9.28 12.83
CA HIS A 423 5.82 8.22 11.90
C HIS A 423 6.34 8.77 10.55
N LEU A 424 5.74 9.87 10.07
CA LEU A 424 6.20 10.55 8.85
C LEU A 424 7.58 11.19 9.03
N VAL A 425 7.83 11.89 10.14
CA VAL A 425 9.13 12.51 10.43
C VAL A 425 10.22 11.44 10.55
N CYS A 426 9.97 10.37 11.32
CA CYS A 426 10.88 9.22 11.40
C CYS A 426 11.10 8.57 10.03
N GLY A 427 10.07 8.49 9.19
CA GLY A 427 10.20 7.91 7.86
C GLY A 427 10.92 8.78 6.85
N LEU A 428 10.76 10.11 6.92
CA LEU A 428 11.57 11.06 6.14
C LEU A 428 13.05 11.01 6.54
N TYR A 429 13.35 10.91 7.84
CA TYR A 429 14.73 10.72 8.30
C TYR A 429 15.32 9.38 7.85
N TYR A 430 14.51 8.31 7.86
CA TYR A 430 14.91 7.00 7.36
C TYR A 430 15.20 7.05 5.85
N PHE A 431 14.30 7.66 5.06
CA PHE A 431 14.51 7.87 3.63
C PHE A 431 15.73 8.76 3.35
N TRP A 432 15.95 9.80 4.14
CA TRP A 432 17.14 10.65 4.03
C TRP A 432 18.44 9.85 4.26
N GLY A 433 18.47 8.94 5.22
CA GLY A 433 19.60 8.02 5.39
C GLY A 433 19.89 7.18 4.15
N PHE A 434 18.84 6.65 3.51
CA PHE A 434 18.96 5.97 2.22
C PHE A 434 19.53 6.87 1.12
N LEU A 435 19.11 8.13 1.09
CA LEU A 435 19.66 9.09 0.13
C LEU A 435 21.14 9.37 0.36
N GLN A 436 21.68 9.10 1.55
CA GLN A 436 23.10 9.22 1.86
C GLN A 436 23.88 7.91 1.64
N GLY A 437 23.21 6.85 1.16
CA GLY A 437 23.82 5.53 0.97
C GLY A 437 23.96 4.71 2.25
N ALA A 438 23.26 5.08 3.33
CA ALA A 438 23.32 4.37 4.60
C ALA A 438 22.76 2.95 4.50
N MET A 439 23.23 2.07 5.39
CA MET A 439 22.67 0.73 5.59
C MET A 439 21.24 0.80 6.10
N TYR A 440 20.44 -0.19 5.70
CA TYR A 440 19.03 -0.23 6.03
C TYR A 440 18.69 -0.90 7.36
N TYR A 441 19.64 -1.56 8.04
CA TYR A 441 19.40 -2.23 9.33
C TYR A 441 19.43 -1.26 10.52
#